data_AF-A0A1F9ZDG0-F1
#
_entry.id   AF-A0A1F9ZDG0-F1
#
_cell.length_a   1.000
_cell.length_b   1.000
_cell.length_c   1.000
_cell.angle_alpha   90.00
_cell.angle_beta   90.00
_cell.angle_gamma   90.00
#
_symmetry.space_group_name_H-M   'P 1'
#
loop_
_entity.id
_entity.type
_entity.pdbx_description
1 polymer ?
#
loop_
_entity_poly.entity_id
_entity_poly.type
_entity_poly.pdbx_seq_one_letter_code
_entity_poly.pdbx_strand_id
1 'polypeptide(L)' 'SDVELRLRDDINRMKMIRCYRGIRHEQGQKVRGQRTRSNGRTGLTVGVIKKTAIAAAKAAEKEEGGKKERKEKKE' A
#
# COMPACT_ATOMS: atom_id res chain seq x y z
N SER A 1 -14.63 -1.92 -16.44
CA SER A 1 -14.86 -2.60 -17.74
C SER A 1 -15.05 -4.10 -17.52
N ASP A 2 -15.86 -4.79 -18.33
CA ASP A 2 -16.15 -6.25 -18.24
C ASP A 2 -14.90 -7.13 -17.97
N VAL A 3 -13.76 -6.75 -18.56
CA VAL A 3 -12.45 -7.37 -18.39
C VAL A 3 -11.94 -7.37 -16.94
N GLU A 4 -12.16 -6.28 -16.19
CA GLU A 4 -11.67 -6.15 -14.81
C GLU A 4 -12.45 -7.04 -13.85
N LEU A 5 -13.74 -7.25 -14.11
CA LEU A 5 -14.60 -8.13 -13.33
C LEU A 5 -14.14 -9.58 -13.50
N ARG A 6 -13.95 -10.04 -14.74
CA ARG A 6 -13.42 -11.37 -15.03
C ARG A 6 -12.07 -11.63 -14.37
N LEU A 7 -11.15 -10.65 -14.44
CA LEU A 7 -9.84 -10.75 -13.80
C LEU A 7 -9.93 -10.91 -12.28
N ARG A 8 -10.84 -10.19 -11.63
CA ARG A 8 -11.08 -10.32 -10.18
C ARG A 8 -11.64 -11.69 -9.84
N ASP A 9 -12.60 -12.18 -10.63
CA ASP A 9 -13.21 -13.49 -10.43
C ASP A 9 -12.21 -14.63 -10.60
N ASP A 10 -11.35 -14.56 -11.62
CA ASP A 10 -10.28 -15.53 -11.85
C ASP A 10 -9.25 -15.52 -10.71
N ILE A 11 -8.87 -14.34 -10.23
CA ILE A 11 -7.97 -14.21 -9.07
C ILE A 11 -8.62 -14.80 -7.81
N ASN A 12 -9.89 -14.51 -7.56
CA ASN A 12 -10.62 -15.04 -6.41
C ASN A 12 -10.73 -16.56 -6.47
N ARG A 13 -11.00 -17.13 -7.65
CA ARG A 13 -10.98 -18.59 -7.86
C ARG A 13 -9.60 -19.18 -7.56
N MET A 14 -8.52 -18.55 -8.04
CA MET A 14 -7.16 -19.00 -7.76
C MET A 14 -6.80 -18.96 -6.26
N LYS A 15 -7.28 -17.94 -5.54
CA LYS A 15 -7.12 -17.81 -4.07
C LYS A 15 -7.83 -18.93 -3.33
N MET A 16 -9.09 -19.22 -3.70
CA MET A 16 -9.88 -20.30 -3.09
C MET A 16 -9.21 -21.67 -3.26
N ILE A 17 -8.67 -21.96 -4.45
CA ILE A 17 -7.97 -23.23 -4.74
C ILE A 17 -6.61 -23.32 -4.01
N ARG A 18 -6.05 -22.18 -3.54
CA ARG A 18 -4.71 -22.08 -2.95
C ARG A 18 -3.59 -22.62 -3.85
N CYS A 19 -3.73 -22.44 -5.16
CA CYS A 19 -2.63 -22.73 -6.07
C CYS A 19 -1.47 -21.75 -5.85
N TYR A 20 -0.25 -22.09 -6.33
CA TYR A 20 0.92 -21.22 -6.17
C TYR A 20 0.64 -19.77 -6.61
N ARG A 21 -0.02 -19.59 -7.76
CA ARG A 21 -0.40 -18.26 -8.26
C ARG A 21 -1.35 -17.53 -7.31
N GLY A 22 -2.35 -18.25 -6.76
CA GLY A 22 -3.31 -17.73 -5.80
C GLY A 22 -2.64 -17.22 -4.53
N ILE A 23 -1.80 -18.05 -3.90
CA ILE A 23 -1.03 -17.68 -2.70
C ILE A 23 -0.17 -16.43 -2.95
N ARG A 24 0.47 -16.35 -4.11
CA ARG A 24 1.27 -15.17 -4.49
C ARG A 24 0.40 -13.92 -4.68
N HIS A 25 -0.80 -14.06 -5.25
CA HIS A 25 -1.78 -12.99 -5.37
C HIS A 25 -2.35 -12.53 -4.02
N GLU A 26 -2.45 -13.40 -3.02
CA GLU A 26 -2.82 -13.02 -1.64
C GLU A 26 -1.69 -12.24 -0.96
N GLN A 27 -0.46 -12.71 -1.10
CA GLN A 27 0.73 -12.07 -0.52
C GLN A 27 1.18 -10.81 -1.26
N GLY A 28 0.55 -10.45 -2.39
CA GLY A 28 0.96 -9.33 -3.24
C GLY A 28 2.34 -9.54 -3.90
N GLN A 29 2.82 -10.79 -3.97
CA GLN A 29 4.10 -11.12 -4.56
C GLN A 29 3.98 -11.40 -6.06
N LYS A 30 5.08 -11.23 -6.78
CA LYS A 30 5.13 -11.47 -8.22
C LYS A 30 4.93 -12.96 -8.53
N VAL A 31 4.11 -13.25 -9.54
CA VAL A 31 3.57 -14.60 -9.81
C VAL A 31 4.46 -15.44 -10.73
N ARG A 32 5.23 -14.83 -11.63
CA ARG A 32 6.02 -15.51 -12.69
C ARG A 32 7.40 -16.04 -12.23
N GLY A 33 7.56 -16.39 -10.95
CA GLY A 33 8.85 -16.89 -10.44
C GLY A 33 10.00 -15.87 -10.46
N GLN A 34 9.68 -14.57 -10.46
CA GLN A 34 10.70 -13.53 -10.44
C GLN A 34 11.43 -13.50 -9.08
N ARG A 35 12.75 -13.25 -9.10
CA ARG A 35 13.57 -13.12 -7.87
C ARG A 35 13.11 -11.94 -7.01
N THR A 36 12.69 -12.21 -5.77
CA THR A 36 12.16 -11.21 -4.82
C THR A 36 13.19 -10.71 -3.81
N ARG A 37 14.40 -11.30 -3.75
CA ARG A 37 15.47 -10.89 -2.83
C ARG A 37 15.96 -9.46 -3.11
N SER A 38 16.20 -9.14 -4.39
CA SER A 38 16.72 -7.83 -4.80
C SER A 38 15.67 -6.94 -5.45
N ASN A 39 14.70 -7.51 -6.18
CA ASN A 39 13.76 -6.77 -7.02
C ASN A 39 12.36 -6.70 -6.39
N GLY A 40 11.68 -5.56 -6.59
CA GLY A 40 10.29 -5.39 -6.15
C GLY A 40 10.12 -5.27 -4.64
N ARG A 41 11.12 -4.73 -3.94
CA ARG A 41 11.05 -4.42 -2.51
C ARG A 41 9.97 -3.36 -2.29
N THR A 42 8.88 -3.74 -1.65
CA THR A 42 7.79 -2.85 -1.24
C THR A 42 7.81 -2.81 0.29
N GLY A 43 8.09 -1.64 0.86
CA GLY A 43 8.33 -1.43 2.28
C GLY A 43 9.21 -0.20 2.54
N LEU A 44 9.31 0.21 3.80
CA LEU A 44 10.18 1.31 4.22
C LEU A 44 11.64 0.95 3.94
N THR A 45 12.33 1.80 3.19
CA THR A 45 13.79 1.74 3.10
C THR A 45 14.35 2.21 4.43
N VAL A 46 14.95 1.30 5.19
CA VAL A 46 15.60 1.64 6.46
C VAL A 46 16.74 2.62 6.15
N GLY A 47 16.67 3.83 6.69
CA GLY A 47 17.75 4.81 6.66
C GLY A 47 17.66 5.95 5.63
N VAL A 48 16.66 5.99 4.74
CA VAL A 48 16.52 7.11 3.78
C VAL A 48 15.11 7.69 3.80
N ILE A 49 14.95 8.82 4.50
CA ILE A 49 13.72 9.61 4.47
C ILE A 49 13.83 10.62 3.33
N LYS A 50 12.99 10.49 2.31
CA LYS A 50 12.91 11.48 1.22
C LYS A 50 12.40 12.81 1.77
N LYS A 51 13.02 13.94 1.38
CA LYS A 51 12.60 15.30 1.79
C LYS A 51 11.11 15.56 1.60
N THR A 52 10.51 15.00 0.55
CA THR A 52 9.08 15.10 0.26
C THR A 52 8.20 14.40 1.29
N ALA A 53 8.66 13.27 1.85
CA ALA A 53 7.95 12.57 2.93
C ALA A 53 8.01 13.35 4.25
N ILE A 54 9.12 14.05 4.52
CA ILE A 54 9.24 14.96 5.68
C ILE A 54 8.31 16.17 5.51
N ALA A 55 8.23 16.73 4.31
CA ALA A 55 7.34 17.86 4.02
C ALA A 55 5.86 17.46 4.16
N ALA A 56 5.49 16.26 3.70
CA ALA A 56 4.13 15.73 3.87
C ALA A 56 3.80 15.44 5.34
N ALA A 57 4.73 14.87 6.11
CA ALA A 57 4.55 14.65 7.55
C ALA A 57 4.43 15.98 8.33
N LYS A 58 5.25 16.99 8.00
CA LYS A 58 5.16 18.33 8.59
C LYS A 58 3.90 19.08 8.19
N ALA A 59 3.37 18.83 6.99
CA ALA A 59 2.08 19.39 6.56
C ALA A 59 0.92 18.74 7.32
N ALA A 60 0.97 17.42 7.56
CA ALA A 60 -0.01 16.70 8.37
C ALA A 60 -0.03 17.15 9.83
N GLU A 61 1.14 17.35 10.47
CA GLU A 61 1.21 17.88 11.84
C GLU A 61 0.69 19.32 11.96
N LYS A 62 0.90 20.16 10.94
CA LYS A 62 0.35 21.53 10.92
C LYS A 62 -1.17 21.55 10.77
N GLU A 63 -1.76 20.64 9.98
CA GLU A 63 -3.21 20.53 9.87
C GLU A 63 -3.88 20.02 11.16
N GLU A 64 -3.24 19.07 11.87
CA GLU A 64 -3.75 18.59 13.16
C GLU A 64 -3.66 19.66 14.26
N GLY A 65 -2.56 20.44 14.30
CA GLY A 65 -2.41 21.57 15.22
C GLY A 65 -3.47 22.66 15.00
N GLY A 66 -3.73 23.03 13.74
CA GLY A 66 -4.75 24.03 13.39
C GLY A 66 -6.19 23.58 13.67
N LYS A 67 -6.49 22.28 13.60
CA LYS A 67 -7.81 21.74 14.00
C LYS A 67 -8.01 21.74 15.53
N LYS A 68 -6.95 21.53 16.31
CA LYS A 68 -7.02 21.62 17.79
C LYS A 68 -7.23 23.06 18.27
N GLU A 69 -6.45 24.02 17.78
CA GLU A 69 -6.62 25.45 18.12
C GLU A 69 -8.00 26.00 17.76
N ARG A 70 -8.56 25.58 16.62
CA ARG A 70 -9.90 26.03 16.18
C ARG A 70 -11.03 25.43 17.01
N LYS A 71 -10.79 24.31 17.70
CA LYS A 71 -11.76 23.67 18.61
C LYS A 71 -11.72 24.34 19.99
N GLU A 72 -10.53 24.70 20.46
CA GLU A 72 -10.30 25.35 21.76
C GLU A 72 -10.83 26.80 21.82
N LYS A 73 -10.83 27.53 20.70
CA LYS A 73 -11.44 28.88 20.62
C LYS A 73 -12.98 28.90 20.49
N LYS A 74 -13.62 27.73 20.40
CA LYS A 74 -15.07 27.61 20.20
C LYS A 74 -15.82 27.15 21.47
N GLU A 75 -15.09 26.81 22.53
CA GLU A 75 -15.58 26.66 23.91
C GLU A 75 -15.38 27.98 24.67
#